data_AF-A0A183EZ17-F1
#
_entry.id   AF-A0A183EZ17-F1
#
_cell.length_a   1.000
_cell.length_b   1.000
_cell.length_c   1.000
_cell.angle_alpha   90.00
_cell.angle_beta   90.00
_cell.angle_gamma   90.00
#
_symmetry.space_group_name_H-M   'P 1'
#
loop_
_entity.id
_entity.type
_entity.pdbx_description
1 polymer ?
#
loop_
_entity_poly.entity_id
_entity_poly.type
_entity_poly.pdbx_seq_one_letter_code
_entity_poly.pdbx_strand_id
1 'polypeptide(L)' 'MDEGSDVGKVLDRLIRGLKALEKTLKFARDDRLGWLTCSPGNLGSAVSATVQIHLPKLLKRADFKVSCLVLTIF' A
#
# COMPACT_ATOMS: atom_id res chain seq x y z
N MET A 1 8.37 -1.99 6.55
CA MET A 1 9.54 -2.12 5.67
C MET A 1 10.45 -3.19 6.22
N ASP A 2 10.92 -4.06 5.34
CA ASP A 2 11.84 -5.16 5.64
C ASP A 2 12.73 -5.37 4.40
N GLU A 3 13.95 -5.87 4.60
CA GLU A 3 14.81 -6.26 3.48
C GLU A 3 14.42 -7.65 3.01
N GLY A 4 13.84 -7.74 1.82
CA GLY A 4 13.38 -9.00 1.24
C GLY A 4 12.07 -8.87 0.48
N SER A 5 11.59 -9.99 -0.06
CA SER A 5 10.40 -10.04 -0.91
C SER A 5 9.12 -10.48 -0.18
N ASP A 6 9.18 -10.71 1.13
CA ASP A 6 8.03 -11.19 1.90
C ASP A 6 7.10 -10.04 2.29
N VAL A 7 6.15 -9.75 1.40
CA VAL A 7 5.13 -8.72 1.61
C VAL A 7 4.15 -9.11 2.72
N GLY A 8 3.87 -10.41 2.87
CA GLY A 8 2.92 -10.92 3.88
C GLY A 8 3.39 -10.62 5.29
N LYS A 9 4.67 -10.90 5.59
CA LYS A 9 5.29 -10.60 6.88
C LYS A 9 5.26 -9.10 7.20
N VAL A 10 5.50 -8.24 6.21
CA VAL A 10 5.46 -6.78 6.39
C VAL A 10 4.04 -6.31 6.69
N LEU A 11 3.05 -6.82 5.95
CA LEU A 11 1.64 -6.52 6.17
C LEU A 11 1.16 -7.00 7.54
N ASP A 12 1.52 -8.21 7.95
CA ASP A 12 1.17 -8.75 9.28
C ASP A 12 1.77 -7.92 10.41
N ARG A 13 2.98 -7.39 10.23
CA ARG A 13 3.59 -6.47 11.19
C ARG A 13 2.81 -5.16 11.29
N LEU A 14 2.38 -4.60 10.15
CA LEU A 14 1.58 -3.38 10.09
C LEU A 14 0.23 -3.57 10.78
N ILE A 15 -0.49 -4.64 10.47
CA ILE A 15 -1.80 -4.95 11.05
C ILE A 15 -1.71 -5.10 12.58
N ARG A 16 -0.66 -5.79 13.07
CA ARG A 16 -0.44 -5.94 14.53
C ARG A 16 -0.23 -4.59 15.22
N GLY A 17 0.54 -3.69 14.62
CA GLY A 17 0.74 -2.34 15.14
C GLY A 17 -0.56 -1.53 15.16
N LEU A 18 -1.32 -1.55 14.07
CA LEU A 18 -2.61 -0.85 13.97
C LEU A 18 -3.60 -1.35 15.03
N LYS A 19 -3.77 -2.66 15.18
CA LYS A 19 -4.67 -3.25 16.21
C LYS A 19 -4.26 -2.91 17.64
N ALA A 20 -2.97 -2.69 17.89
CA ALA A 20 -2.51 -2.25 19.21
C ALA A 20 -2.88 -0.78 19.46
N LEU A 21 -2.73 0.08 18.44
CA LEU A 21 -3.08 1.50 18.50
C LEU A 21 -4.60 1.75 18.57
N GLU A 22 -5.40 0.93 17.89
CA GLU A 22 -6.88 1.01 17.94
C GLU A 22 -7.45 0.84 19.36
N LYS A 23 -6.69 0.23 20.28
CA LYS A 23 -7.12 0.07 21.68
C LYS A 23 -7.05 1.38 22.46
N THR A 24 -6.21 2.32 22.05
CA THR A 24 -5.96 3.58 22.76
C THR A 24 -6.41 4.81 21.97
N LEU A 25 -6.42 4.73 20.64
CA LEU A 25 -6.75 5.83 19.74
C LEU A 25 -8.02 5.53 18.95
N LYS A 26 -8.86 6.56 18.75
CA LYS A 26 -10.00 6.50 17.83
C LYS A 26 -9.58 7.07 16.48
N PHE A 27 -9.58 6.24 15.45
CA PHE A 27 -9.31 6.68 14.08
C PHE A 27 -10.56 7.29 13.44
N ALA A 28 -10.37 8.36 12.68
CA ALA A 28 -11.44 9.04 11.97
C ALA A 28 -11.83 8.26 10.71
N ARG A 29 -13.10 7.84 10.63
CA ARG A 29 -13.65 7.08 9.51
C ARG A 29 -14.98 7.67 9.09
N ASP A 30 -15.18 7.73 7.77
CA ASP A 30 -16.44 8.07 7.11
C ASP A 30 -16.92 6.85 6.31
N ASP A 31 -18.24 6.65 6.24
CA ASP A 31 -18.80 5.47 5.56
C ASP A 31 -18.60 5.51 4.03
N ARG A 32 -18.53 6.72 3.45
CA ARG A 32 -18.33 6.91 2.00
C ARG A 32 -16.84 7.01 1.64
N LEU A 33 -16.06 7.71 2.46
CA LEU A 33 -14.66 8.04 2.17
C LEU A 33 -13.64 7.10 2.84
N GLY A 34 -14.07 6.23 3.75
CA GLY A 34 -13.18 5.33 4.50
C GLY A 34 -12.37 6.07 5.57
N TRP A 35 -11.10 5.69 5.74
CA TRP A 35 -10.20 6.31 6.70
C TRP A 35 -9.78 7.71 6.23
N LEU A 36 -10.02 8.69 7.08
CA LEU A 36 -9.75 10.09 6.78
C LEU A 36 -8.28 10.42 7.04
N THR A 37 -7.67 11.10 6.08
CA THR A 37 -6.28 11.59 6.18
C THR A 37 -6.23 13.06 5.78
N CYS A 38 -5.08 13.69 5.98
CA CYS A 38 -4.88 15.10 5.65
C CYS A 38 -4.92 15.38 4.13
N SER A 39 -4.63 14.39 3.29
CA SER A 39 -4.57 14.56 1.83
C SER A 39 -5.66 13.74 1.13
N PRO A 40 -6.44 14.32 0.20
CA PRO A 40 -7.49 13.61 -0.52
C PRO A 40 -7.01 12.34 -1.26
N GLY A 41 -5.74 12.31 -1.70
CA GLY A 41 -5.18 11.17 -2.45
C GLY A 41 -4.96 9.91 -1.62
N ASN A 42 -5.04 10.00 -0.28
CA ASN A 42 -4.79 8.89 0.64
C ASN A 42 -6.07 8.43 1.38
N LEU A 43 -7.25 8.84 0.90
CA LEU A 43 -8.53 8.40 1.46
C LEU A 43 -8.81 6.91 1.17
N GLY A 44 -9.82 6.34 1.83
CA GLY A 44 -10.20 4.95 1.67
C GLY A 44 -9.47 4.05 2.67
N SER A 45 -8.53 3.24 2.20
CA SER A 45 -7.75 2.36 3.08
C SER A 45 -6.62 3.09 3.81
N ALA A 46 -6.16 4.22 3.27
CA ALA A 46 -4.92 4.91 3.67
C ALA A 46 -3.67 4.00 3.63
N VAL A 47 -3.73 2.86 2.92
CA VAL A 47 -2.62 1.91 2.78
C VAL A 47 -2.00 2.06 1.40
N SER A 48 -0.69 2.29 1.37
CA SER A 48 0.14 2.21 0.17
C SER A 48 1.21 1.14 0.37
N ALA A 49 1.32 0.24 -0.60
CA ALA A 49 2.33 -0.82 -0.61
C ALA A 49 3.31 -0.56 -1.76
N THR A 50 4.58 -0.34 -1.43
CA THR A 50 5.64 -0.07 -2.40
C THR A 50 6.73 -1.12 -2.28
N VAL A 51 7.26 -1.54 -3.43
CA VAL A 51 8.39 -2.48 -3.54
C VAL A 51 9.42 -1.88 -4.48
N GLN A 52 10.69 -2.02 -4.12
CA GLN A 52 11.80 -1.65 -4.98
C GLN A 52 12.40 -2.94 -5.56
N ILE A 53 12.27 -3.14 -6.87
CA ILE A 53 12.72 -4.36 -7.55
C ILE A 53 13.48 -3.97 -8.82
N HIS A 54 14.62 -4.61 -9.06
CA HIS A 54 15.44 -4.37 -10.24
C HIS A 54 15.08 -5.34 -11.38
N LEU A 55 14.30 -4.88 -12.38
CA LEU A 55 13.83 -5.69 -13.51
C LEU A 55 14.25 -5.11 -14.88
N PRO A 56 15.53 -5.19 -15.26
CA PRO A 56 16.07 -4.50 -16.45
C PRO A 56 15.52 -5.04 -17.77
N LYS A 57 15.01 -6.27 -17.80
CA LYS A 57 14.40 -6.89 -18.99
C LYS A 57 12.94 -6.48 -19.18
N LEU A 58 12.21 -6.31 -18.07
CA LEU A 58 10.79 -5.95 -18.10
C LEU A 58 10.61 -4.49 -18.53
N LEU A 59 11.50 -3.61 -18.06
CA LEU A 59 11.51 -2.18 -18.41
C LEU A 59 11.74 -1.89 -19.90
N LYS A 60 12.36 -2.83 -20.63
CA LYS A 60 12.68 -2.67 -22.06
C LYS A 60 11.53 -3.02 -22.99
N ARG A 61 10.43 -3.58 -22.47
CA ARG A 61 9.29 -3.97 -23.31
C ARG A 61 8.39 -2.75 -23.58
N ALA A 62 7.90 -2.65 -24.81
CA ALA A 62 7.00 -1.57 -25.22
C ALA A 62 5.64 -1.60 -24.48
N ASP A 63 5.23 -2.77 -23.98
CA ASP A 63 3.99 -3.02 -23.25
C ASP A 63 4.09 -2.79 -21.73
N PHE A 64 5.25 -2.33 -21.22
CA PHE A 64 5.50 -2.20 -19.79
C PHE A 64 4.46 -1.32 -19.08
N LYS A 65 4.22 -0.11 -19.61
CA LYS A 65 3.26 0.84 -19.01
C LYS A 65 1.83 0.30 -18.99
N VAL A 66 1.41 -0.37 -20.06
CA VAL A 66 0.07 -0.97 -20.17
C VAL A 66 -0.07 -2.11 -19.17
N SER A 67 0.97 -2.95 -19.03
CA SER A 67 0.97 -4.08 -18.10
C SER A 67 0.90 -3.61 -16.63
N CYS A 68 1.64 -2.55 -16.27
CA CYS A 68 1.55 -1.94 -14.94
C CYS A 68 0.15 -1.38 -14.66
N LEU A 69 -0.48 -0.73 -15.65
CA LEU A 69 -1.82 -0.18 -15.51
C LEU A 69 -2.88 -1.27 -15.27
N VAL A 70 -2.81 -2.39 -15.99
CA VAL A 70 -3.71 -3.54 -15.79
C VAL A 70 -3.59 -4.11 -14.38
N LEU A 71 -2.38 -4.13 -13.84
CA LEU A 71 -2.10 -4.60 -12.47
C LEU A 71 -2.36 -3.52 -11.41
N THR A 72 -2.78 -2.31 -11.80
CA THR A 72 -2.98 -1.16 -10.91
C THR A 72 -1.71 -0.83 -10.10
N ILE A 73 -0.54 -1.03 -10.70
CA ILE A 73 0.77 -0.71 -10.12
C ILE A 73 1.20 0.65 -10.69
N PHE A 74 1.32 1.66 -9.83
CA PHE A 74 1.72 3.03 -10.17
C PHE A 74 3.06 3.39 -9.53
#